data_AF-A0A2C9M4U5-F1
#
_entry.id   AF-A0A2C9M4U5-F1
#
_cell.length_a   1.000
_cell.length_b   1.000
_cell.length_c   1.000
_cell.angle_alpha   90.00
_cell.angle_beta   90.00
_cell.angle_gamma   90.00
#
_symmetry.space_group_name_H-M   'P 1'
#
loop_
_entity.id
_entity.type
_entity.pdbx_description
1 polymer ?
#
loop_
_entity_poly.entity_id
_entity_poly.type
_entity_poly.pdbx_seq_one_letter_code
_entity_poly.pdbx_strand_id
1 'polypeptide(L)'
;ISPASIYYSDTISTLRYAQRAKTIVNKPKINEDENIRLIRELRAEIERLKKQLQNAQLSPAGMTSDLNVLYASYEEADPSRWTQEKLEEYQNKAALLLRAYDHESGFGSPPVSTNTSSSSFIYKSPCLVFFNAEPGLPSSFELKHGKTFFGQGDSHSEDFKELQGEDVLQNHCHIDNVQGEIILHPEPGALCRINDQVITQPRKLNQ
;
A
#
# COMPACT_ATOMS: atom_id res chain seq x y z
N ILE A 1 48.87 36.66 -17.63
CA ILE A 1 49.05 35.31 -17.05
C ILE A 1 49.23 34.36 -18.21
N SER A 2 50.46 33.86 -18.41
CA SER A 2 50.72 32.81 -19.40
C SER A 2 50.54 31.47 -18.71
N PRO A 3 49.94 30.46 -19.35
CA PRO A 3 49.78 29.15 -18.73
C PRO A 3 51.17 28.57 -18.51
N ALA A 4 51.59 28.46 -17.25
CA ALA A 4 52.79 27.72 -16.90
C ALA A 4 52.57 26.28 -17.34
N SER A 5 53.54 25.69 -18.05
CA SER A 5 53.46 24.34 -18.64
C SER A 5 53.03 23.28 -17.63
N ILE A 6 53.33 23.49 -16.35
CA ILE A 6 52.97 22.64 -15.21
C ILE A 6 51.45 22.52 -14.96
N TYR A 7 50.63 23.48 -15.39
CA TYR A 7 49.17 23.48 -15.17
C TYR A 7 48.37 23.32 -16.47
N TYR A 8 49.03 22.92 -17.56
CA TYR A 8 48.40 22.74 -18.87
C TYR A 8 47.29 21.66 -18.83
N SER A 9 47.53 20.56 -18.11
CA SER A 9 46.56 19.46 -17.93
C SER A 9 45.25 19.91 -17.25
N ASP A 10 45.36 20.79 -16.28
CA ASP A 10 44.22 21.26 -15.49
C ASP A 10 43.43 22.32 -16.28
N THR A 11 44.17 23.18 -16.98
CA THR A 11 43.60 24.19 -17.87
C THR A 11 42.83 23.55 -19.03
N ILE A 12 43.38 22.52 -19.68
CA ILE A 12 42.70 21.81 -20.77
C ILE A 12 41.48 21.04 -20.25
N SER A 13 41.57 20.46 -19.05
CA SER A 13 40.45 19.73 -18.43
C SER A 13 39.30 20.67 -18.08
N THR A 14 39.60 21.86 -17.56
CA THR A 14 38.63 22.92 -17.29
C THR A 14 37.97 23.42 -18.57
N LEU A 15 38.75 23.65 -19.63
CA LEU A 15 38.22 24.06 -20.93
C LEU A 15 37.29 23.00 -21.55
N ARG A 16 37.68 21.72 -21.49
CA ARG A 16 36.84 20.60 -21.94
C ARG A 16 35.56 20.46 -21.11
N TYR A 17 35.61 20.76 -19.82
CA TYR A 17 34.42 20.80 -18.97
C TYR A 17 33.48 21.94 -19.38
N ALA A 18 34.00 23.16 -19.55
CA ALA A 18 33.22 24.31 -20.01
C ALA A 18 32.57 24.06 -21.38
N GLN A 19 33.29 23.42 -22.30
CA GLN A 19 32.79 23.09 -23.62
C GLN A 19 31.66 22.04 -23.58
N ARG A 20 31.75 21.04 -22.69
CA ARG A 20 30.67 20.08 -22.44
C ARG A 20 29.47 20.74 -21.77
N ALA A 21 29.69 21.60 -20.76
CA ALA A 21 28.61 22.30 -20.08
C ALA A 21 27.80 23.20 -21.03
N LYS A 22 28.46 23.85 -22.00
CA LYS A 22 27.79 24.66 -23.04
C LYS A 22 26.80 23.85 -23.90
N THR A 23 26.99 22.54 -24.02
CA THR A 23 26.10 21.67 -24.80
C THR A 23 24.88 21.16 -24.04
N ILE A 24 24.79 21.44 -22.74
CA ILE A 24 23.64 21.02 -21.92
C ILE A 24 22.50 22.01 -22.13
N VAL A 25 21.41 21.54 -22.75
CA VAL A 25 20.18 22.31 -22.96
C VAL A 25 19.12 21.81 -21.99
N ASN A 26 18.62 22.69 -21.11
CA ASN A 26 17.50 22.36 -20.24
C ASN A 26 16.19 22.52 -21.02
N LYS A 27 15.45 21.43 -21.23
CA LYS A 27 14.12 21.46 -21.83
C LYS A 27 13.07 21.44 -20.71
N PRO A 28 12.32 22.54 -20.49
CA PRO A 28 11.27 22.55 -19.47
C PRO A 28 10.17 21.58 -19.91
N LYS A 29 10.01 20.48 -19.18
CA LYS A 29 8.88 19.56 -19.32
C LYS A 29 7.87 19.94 -18.24
N ILE A 30 6.65 20.28 -18.64
CA ILE A 30 5.54 20.41 -17.69
C ILE A 30 5.34 19.01 -17.11
N ASN A 31 5.62 18.87 -15.81
CA ASN A 31 5.45 17.62 -15.09
C ASN A 31 3.98 17.44 -14.71
N GLU A 32 3.13 17.28 -15.72
CA GLU A 32 1.77 16.81 -15.51
C GLU A 32 1.81 15.29 -15.37
N ASP A 33 1.28 14.78 -14.25
CA ASP A 33 1.05 13.35 -14.05
C ASP A 33 0.04 12.86 -15.09
N GLU A 34 0.35 11.75 -15.75
CA GLU A 34 -0.52 11.14 -16.76
C GLU A 34 -1.93 10.85 -16.21
N ASN A 35 -2.01 10.47 -14.93
CA ASN A 35 -3.26 10.25 -14.22
C ASN A 35 -4.04 11.56 -14.03
N ILE A 36 -3.35 12.66 -13.68
CA ILE A 36 -3.99 13.99 -13.53
C ILE A 36 -4.55 14.46 -14.88
N ARG A 37 -3.82 14.26 -15.98
CA ARG A 37 -4.30 14.59 -17.34
C ARG A 37 -5.54 13.76 -17.69
N LEU A 38 -5.49 12.46 -17.46
CA LEU A 38 -6.59 11.54 -17.74
C LEU A 38 -7.85 11.88 -16.94
N ILE A 39 -7.71 12.11 -15.63
CA ILE A 39 -8.84 12.50 -14.76
C ILE A 39 -9.49 13.79 -15.27
N ARG A 40 -8.70 14.77 -15.68
CA ARG A 40 -9.21 16.04 -16.23
C ARG A 40 -9.99 15.82 -17.52
N GLU A 41 -9.47 15.02 -18.43
CA GLU A 41 -10.11 14.68 -19.70
C GLU A 41 -11.44 13.94 -19.47
N LEU A 42 -11.44 12.92 -18.60
CA LEU A 42 -12.64 12.17 -18.25
C LEU A 42 -13.72 13.06 -17.62
N ARG A 43 -13.35 13.99 -16.73
CA ARG A 43 -14.30 14.94 -16.14
C ARG A 43 -14.92 15.87 -17.19
N ALA A 44 -14.11 16.38 -18.13
CA ALA A 44 -14.60 17.22 -19.21
C ALA A 44 -15.57 16.48 -20.13
N GLU A 45 -15.29 15.21 -20.42
CA GLU A 45 -16.15 14.37 -21.25
C GLU A 45 -17.48 14.05 -20.54
N ILE A 46 -17.45 13.75 -19.24
CA ILE A 46 -18.68 13.59 -18.44
C ILE A 46 -19.53 14.86 -18.49
N GLU A 47 -18.93 16.04 -18.33
CA GLU A 47 -19.68 17.30 -18.39
C GLU A 47 -20.28 17.55 -19.77
N ARG A 48 -19.53 17.24 -20.84
CA ARG A 48 -20.00 17.31 -22.22
C ARG A 48 -21.21 16.42 -22.45
N LEU A 49 -21.13 15.15 -22.01
CA LEU A 49 -22.21 14.17 -22.12
C LEU A 49 -23.44 14.57 -21.30
N LYS A 50 -23.25 15.08 -20.08
CA LYS A 50 -24.36 15.62 -19.26
C LYS A 50 -25.08 16.76 -19.97
N LYS A 51 -24.34 17.70 -20.58
CA LYS A 51 -24.94 18.79 -21.38
C LYS A 51 -25.68 18.27 -22.60
N GLN A 52 -25.14 17.24 -23.27
CA GLN A 52 -25.82 16.62 -24.40
C GLN A 52 -27.13 15.94 -23.98
N LEU A 53 -27.15 15.21 -22.86
CA LEU A 53 -28.36 14.59 -22.32
C LEU A 53 -29.40 15.63 -21.89
N GLN A 54 -28.95 16.72 -21.24
CA GLN A 54 -29.82 17.82 -20.83
C GLN A 54 -30.45 18.53 -22.03
N ASN A 55 -29.66 18.78 -23.08
CA ASN A 55 -30.13 19.41 -24.32
C ASN A 55 -31.00 18.48 -25.17
N ALA A 56 -30.78 17.16 -25.05
CA ALA A 56 -31.53 16.16 -25.81
C ALA A 56 -32.96 15.93 -25.31
N GLN A 57 -33.40 16.59 -24.22
CA GLN A 57 -34.78 16.56 -23.67
C GLN A 57 -35.55 15.29 -24.04
N LEU A 58 -35.09 14.14 -23.54
CA LEU A 58 -35.96 12.99 -23.37
C LEU A 58 -37.00 13.41 -22.34
N SER A 59 -38.25 13.43 -22.78
CA SER A 59 -39.43 13.84 -22.00
C SER A 59 -39.37 13.27 -20.56
N PRO A 60 -39.62 14.08 -19.50
CA PRO A 60 -39.41 13.69 -18.10
C PRO A 60 -40.37 12.61 -17.58
N ALA A 61 -41.15 11.97 -18.45
CA ALA A 61 -42.15 10.97 -18.10
C ALA A 61 -41.65 9.51 -18.20
N GLY A 62 -40.37 9.25 -18.49
CA GLY A 62 -39.86 7.89 -18.71
C GLY A 62 -38.43 7.60 -18.26
N MET A 63 -37.76 8.52 -17.55
CA MET A 63 -36.42 8.26 -17.02
C MET A 63 -36.53 7.39 -15.75
N THR A 64 -36.14 6.12 -15.89
CA THR A 64 -36.27 5.06 -14.88
C THR A 64 -35.57 5.41 -13.56
N SER A 65 -36.05 4.80 -12.46
CA SER A 65 -35.40 4.84 -11.14
C SER A 65 -33.90 4.60 -11.21
N ASP A 66 -33.45 3.82 -12.20
CA ASP A 66 -32.07 3.42 -12.42
C ASP A 66 -31.14 4.59 -12.75
N LEU A 67 -31.62 5.63 -13.46
CA LEU A 67 -30.81 6.83 -13.72
C LEU A 67 -30.61 7.65 -12.44
N ASN A 68 -31.63 7.69 -11.57
CA ASN A 68 -31.58 8.36 -10.28
C ASN A 68 -30.69 7.60 -9.29
N VAL A 69 -30.73 6.26 -9.28
CA VAL A 69 -29.84 5.40 -8.50
C VAL A 69 -28.40 5.56 -8.98
N LEU A 70 -28.17 5.59 -10.29
CA LEU A 70 -26.85 5.83 -10.86
C LEU A 70 -26.33 7.22 -10.46
N TYR A 71 -27.15 8.27 -10.56
CA TYR A 71 -26.77 9.63 -10.17
C TYR A 71 -26.45 9.74 -8.67
N ALA A 72 -27.23 9.08 -7.81
CA ALA A 72 -26.97 9.01 -6.37
C ALA A 72 -25.64 8.28 -6.05
N SER A 73 -25.34 7.18 -6.75
CA SER A 73 -24.04 6.49 -6.60
C SER A 73 -22.85 7.35 -7.07
N TYR A 74 -23.06 8.22 -8.06
CA TYR A 74 -22.05 9.18 -8.52
C TYR A 74 -21.84 10.34 -7.54
N GLU A 75 -22.87 10.77 -6.81
CA GLU A 75 -22.75 11.79 -5.75
C GLU A 75 -22.00 11.26 -4.52
N GLU A 76 -22.11 9.96 -4.20
CA GLU A 76 -21.27 9.32 -3.18
C GLU A 76 -19.79 9.23 -3.61
N ALA A 77 -19.54 9.10 -4.92
CA ALA A 77 -18.20 9.05 -5.51
C ALA A 77 -17.61 10.43 -5.85
N ASP A 78 -18.30 11.54 -5.52
CA ASP A 78 -17.82 12.90 -5.80
C ASP A 78 -16.54 13.20 -5.00
N PRO A 79 -15.39 13.44 -5.67
CA PRO A 79 -14.14 13.80 -5.02
C PRO A 79 -14.21 15.12 -4.21
N SER A 80 -15.26 15.91 -4.43
CA SER A 80 -15.54 17.13 -3.67
C SER A 80 -16.16 16.84 -2.29
N ARG A 81 -16.65 15.61 -2.07
CA ARG A 81 -17.18 15.08 -0.80
C ARG A 81 -16.14 14.23 -0.06
N TRP A 82 -14.84 14.52 -0.19
CA TRP A 82 -13.88 13.94 0.74
C TRP A 82 -14.24 14.39 2.16
N THR A 83 -14.85 13.48 2.92
CA THR A 83 -15.06 13.69 4.35
C THR A 83 -13.69 13.83 4.99
N GLN A 84 -13.61 14.66 6.04
CA GLN A 84 -12.36 14.90 6.76
C GLN A 84 -11.72 13.59 7.22
N GLU A 85 -12.55 12.61 7.62
CA GLU A 85 -12.15 11.24 7.94
C GLU A 85 -11.48 10.51 6.77
N LYS A 86 -12.04 10.59 5.55
CA LYS A 86 -11.43 9.96 4.37
C LYS A 86 -10.13 10.64 3.99
N LEU A 87 -10.04 11.96 4.10
CA LEU A 87 -8.81 12.69 3.84
C LEU A 87 -7.69 12.28 4.83
N GLU A 88 -8.02 12.17 6.12
CA GLU A 88 -7.10 11.69 7.15
C GLU A 88 -6.69 10.23 6.91
N GLU A 89 -7.61 9.36 6.47
CA GLU A 89 -7.30 7.97 6.11
C GLU A 89 -6.27 7.91 4.97
N TYR A 90 -6.46 8.69 3.91
CA TYR A 90 -5.54 8.76 2.77
C TYR A 90 -4.19 9.39 3.15
N GLN A 91 -4.18 10.42 4.01
CA GLN A 91 -2.96 11.02 4.53
C GLN A 91 -2.16 10.02 5.39
N ASN A 92 -2.84 9.28 6.27
CA ASN A 92 -2.23 8.24 7.10
C ASN A 92 -1.65 7.11 6.23
N LYS A 93 -2.38 6.66 5.21
CA LYS A 93 -1.90 5.65 4.26
C LYS A 93 -0.68 6.13 3.46
N ALA A 94 -0.70 7.37 2.98
CA ALA A 94 0.43 7.97 2.26
C ALA A 94 1.67 8.11 3.16
N ALA A 95 1.49 8.51 4.43
CA ALA A 95 2.57 8.61 5.40
C ALA A 95 3.21 7.24 5.71
N LEU A 96 2.38 6.18 5.81
CA LEU A 96 2.88 4.81 5.98
C LEU A 96 3.68 4.32 4.76
N LEU A 97 3.21 4.59 3.54
CA LEU A 97 3.91 4.23 2.31
C LEU A 97 5.25 4.97 2.17
N LEU A 98 5.29 6.27 2.46
CA LEU A 98 6.53 7.05 2.41
C LEU A 98 7.56 6.54 3.44
N ARG A 99 7.10 6.21 4.65
CA ARG A 99 7.94 5.61 5.70
C ARG A 99 8.46 4.23 5.31
N ALA A 100 7.68 3.45 4.56
CA ALA A 100 8.13 2.18 4.02
C ALA A 100 9.19 2.36 2.93
N TYR A 101 9.02 3.37 2.06
CA TYR A 101 9.96 3.69 0.97
C TYR A 101 11.33 4.17 1.47
N ASP A 102 11.35 5.00 2.52
CA ASP A 102 12.59 5.42 3.19
C ASP A 102 13.36 4.24 3.83
N HIS A 103 12.67 3.14 4.10
CA HIS A 103 13.26 1.95 4.70
C HIS A 103 13.82 0.95 3.67
N GLU A 104 13.36 1.01 2.41
CA GLU A 104 13.89 0.22 1.29
C GLU A 104 15.06 0.92 0.58
N SER A 105 15.09 2.25 0.62
CA SER A 105 16.16 3.05 0.04
C SER A 105 17.25 3.31 1.09
N GLY A 106 18.30 2.49 1.11
CA GLY A 106 19.51 2.71 1.92
C GLY A 106 20.32 3.95 1.49
N PHE A 107 19.71 5.13 1.43
CA PHE A 107 20.36 6.40 1.13
C PHE A 107 19.74 7.53 1.96
N GLY A 108 20.51 7.99 2.95
CA GLY A 108 20.01 8.82 4.04
C GLY A 108 19.76 10.29 3.72
N SER A 109 18.87 10.88 4.52
CA SER A 109 19.07 12.17 5.20
C SER A 109 18.08 12.25 6.38
N PRO A 110 18.51 12.68 7.58
CA PRO A 110 17.64 12.66 8.75
C PRO A 110 16.64 13.83 8.72
N PRO A 111 15.35 13.62 9.03
CA PRO A 111 14.46 14.74 9.30
C PRO A 111 14.79 15.31 10.68
N VAL A 112 14.92 16.63 10.66
CA VAL A 112 15.12 17.53 11.79
C VAL A 112 14.15 17.22 12.93
N SER A 113 14.71 17.11 14.13
CA SER A 113 14.03 16.89 15.39
C SER A 113 12.92 17.89 15.66
N THR A 114 11.70 17.39 15.86
CA THR A 114 10.72 18.03 16.75
C THR A 114 10.26 17.01 17.79
N ASN A 115 10.87 17.14 18.96
CA ASN A 115 10.44 16.71 20.28
C ASN A 115 9.00 16.17 20.34
N THR A 116 8.86 14.84 20.38
CA THR A 116 7.77 14.17 21.10
C THR A 116 8.30 12.87 21.66
N SER A 117 8.02 12.68 22.93
CA SER A 117 8.60 11.71 23.83
C SER A 117 8.49 10.27 23.32
N SER A 118 9.63 9.58 23.34
CA SER A 118 9.77 8.17 23.73
C SER A 118 8.66 7.21 23.26
N SER A 119 8.81 6.65 22.06
CA SER A 119 8.75 5.19 21.92
C SER A 119 9.49 4.77 20.65
N SER A 120 10.80 4.67 20.80
CA SER A 120 11.62 3.74 20.05
C SER A 120 11.04 2.33 20.24
N PHE A 121 10.49 1.72 19.19
CA PHE A 121 10.50 0.28 18.84
C PHE A 121 9.55 0.09 17.64
N ILE A 122 10.02 0.41 16.43
CA ILE A 122 9.30 0.03 15.20
C ILE A 122 9.63 -1.45 14.96
N TYR A 123 8.98 -2.36 15.67
CA TYR A 123 8.81 -3.70 15.13
C TYR A 123 7.65 -3.62 14.15
N LYS A 124 7.90 -3.90 12.86
CA LYS A 124 6.80 -4.29 11.96
C LYS A 124 6.25 -5.58 12.56
N SER A 125 5.16 -5.50 13.31
CA SER A 125 4.53 -6.70 13.84
C SER A 125 4.10 -7.56 12.66
N PRO A 126 4.49 -8.85 12.63
CA PRO A 126 4.10 -9.71 11.53
C PRO A 126 2.58 -9.84 11.48
N CYS A 127 1.99 -9.81 10.28
CA CYS A 127 0.55 -9.97 10.10
C CYS A 127 0.22 -11.10 9.14
N LEU A 128 -0.90 -11.77 9.38
CA LEU A 128 -1.50 -12.73 8.47
C LEU A 128 -2.62 -12.05 7.69
N VAL A 129 -2.65 -12.27 6.38
CA VAL A 129 -3.70 -11.77 5.49
C VAL A 129 -4.52 -12.95 4.99
N PHE A 130 -5.83 -12.92 5.22
CA PHE A 130 -6.73 -13.97 4.78
C PHE A 130 -7.23 -13.67 3.37
N PHE A 131 -6.74 -14.45 2.38
CA PHE A 131 -7.13 -14.26 0.97
C PHE A 131 -8.58 -14.65 0.67
N ASN A 132 -9.15 -15.56 1.46
CA ASN A 132 -10.55 -15.97 1.41
C ASN A 132 -11.22 -15.67 2.75
N ALA A 133 -11.18 -14.42 3.21
CA ALA A 133 -11.83 -14.04 4.45
C ALA A 133 -13.35 -14.21 4.33
N GLU A 134 -13.93 -15.10 5.14
CA GLU A 134 -15.38 -15.21 5.30
C GLU A 134 -15.95 -13.92 5.91
N PRO A 135 -17.25 -13.60 5.68
CA PRO A 135 -17.90 -12.45 6.30
C PRO A 135 -17.82 -12.54 7.83
N GLY A 136 -17.01 -11.67 8.44
CA GLY A 136 -16.83 -11.60 9.90
C GLY A 136 -15.42 -11.90 10.40
N LEU A 137 -14.51 -12.43 9.57
CA LEU A 137 -13.09 -12.49 9.89
C LEU A 137 -12.39 -11.18 9.47
N PRO A 138 -11.46 -10.64 10.28
CA PRO A 138 -10.69 -9.47 9.89
C PRO A 138 -9.81 -9.80 8.67
N SER A 139 -9.74 -8.89 7.70
CA SER A 139 -8.94 -9.04 6.47
C SER A 139 -7.43 -9.23 6.74
N SER A 140 -6.96 -8.77 7.91
CA SER A 140 -5.62 -9.01 8.39
C SER A 140 -5.59 -9.16 9.91
N PHE A 141 -4.75 -10.07 10.42
CA PHE A 141 -4.54 -10.30 11.83
C PHE A 141 -3.08 -10.04 12.21
N GLU A 142 -2.84 -9.21 13.22
CA GLU A 142 -1.50 -8.97 13.77
C GLU A 142 -1.10 -10.12 14.71
N LEU A 143 0.01 -10.78 14.41
CA LEU A 143 0.60 -11.81 15.25
C LEU A 143 1.36 -11.13 16.40
N LYS A 144 0.75 -11.12 17.59
CA LYS A 144 1.41 -10.70 18.82
C LYS A 144 2.54 -11.68 19.19
N HIS A 145 3.44 -11.24 20.07
CA HIS A 145 4.45 -12.13 20.64
C HIS A 145 3.78 -13.24 21.46
N GLY A 146 4.25 -14.48 21.28
CA GLY A 146 3.67 -15.67 21.91
C GLY A 146 3.01 -16.60 20.91
N LYS A 147 2.13 -17.47 21.41
CA LYS A 147 1.50 -18.54 20.63
C LYS A 147 0.08 -18.16 20.25
N THR A 148 -0.22 -18.24 18.96
CA THR A 148 -1.57 -18.11 18.42
C THR A 148 -2.03 -19.47 17.89
N PHE A 149 -3.21 -19.93 18.30
CA PHE A 149 -3.74 -21.24 17.97
C PHE A 149 -4.84 -21.13 16.90
N PHE A 150 -4.90 -22.12 16.00
CA PHE A 150 -5.85 -22.18 14.90
C PHE A 150 -6.52 -23.56 14.86
N GLY A 151 -7.84 -23.58 14.67
CA GLY A 151 -8.61 -24.82 14.57
C GLY A 151 -10.11 -24.58 14.59
N GLN A 152 -10.89 -25.64 14.73
CA GLN A 152 -12.35 -25.57 14.75
C GLN A 152 -12.91 -25.52 16.18
N GLY A 153 -13.89 -24.66 16.45
CA GLY A 153 -14.57 -24.53 17.73
C GLY A 153 -14.32 -23.20 18.44
N ASP A 154 -14.93 -23.04 19.61
CA ASP A 154 -14.87 -21.80 20.38
C ASP A 154 -13.99 -22.00 21.63
N SER A 155 -12.75 -21.51 21.57
CA SER A 155 -11.91 -21.41 22.77
C SER A 155 -11.98 -19.97 23.28
N HIS A 156 -12.32 -19.80 24.56
CA HIS A 156 -12.42 -18.48 25.23
C HIS A 156 -11.08 -17.71 25.36
N SER A 157 -10.00 -18.19 24.76
CA SER A 157 -8.70 -17.49 24.73
C SER A 157 -8.65 -16.53 23.55
N GLU A 158 -8.25 -15.27 23.78
CA GLU A 158 -8.04 -14.27 22.72
C GLU A 158 -7.03 -14.72 21.63
N ASP A 159 -6.15 -15.66 21.99
CA ASP A 159 -5.10 -16.20 21.13
C ASP A 159 -5.57 -17.37 20.25
N PHE A 160 -6.82 -17.84 20.40
CA PHE A 160 -7.40 -18.85 19.52
C PHE A 160 -8.14 -18.19 18.35
N LYS A 161 -7.98 -18.76 17.16
CA LYS A 161 -8.60 -18.31 15.91
C LYS A 161 -9.34 -19.48 15.28
N GLU A 162 -10.66 -19.32 15.21
CA GLU A 162 -11.51 -20.31 14.57
C GLU A 162 -11.30 -20.30 13.06
N LEU A 163 -11.09 -21.49 12.49
CA LEU A 163 -11.04 -21.74 11.06
C LEU A 163 -12.25 -22.59 10.68
N GLN A 164 -12.90 -22.23 9.57
CA GLN A 164 -14.01 -23.01 9.03
C GLN A 164 -13.51 -23.88 7.85
N GLY A 165 -13.86 -25.15 7.87
CA GLY A 165 -13.57 -26.10 6.80
C GLY A 165 -13.78 -27.54 7.26
N GLU A 166 -14.17 -28.42 6.34
CA GLU A 166 -14.46 -29.83 6.64
C GLU A 166 -13.19 -30.61 7.04
N ASP A 167 -12.03 -30.21 6.51
CA ASP A 167 -10.72 -30.80 6.79
C ASP A 167 -9.93 -30.07 7.90
N VAL A 168 -10.58 -29.14 8.62
CA VAL A 168 -9.97 -28.41 9.73
C VAL A 168 -10.18 -29.19 11.03
N LEU A 169 -9.12 -29.40 11.79
CA LEU A 169 -9.18 -30.10 13.07
C LEU A 169 -9.49 -29.12 14.20
N GLN A 170 -9.99 -29.62 15.33
CA GLN A 170 -10.23 -28.81 16.53
C GLN A 170 -8.97 -28.05 16.98
N ASN A 171 -7.81 -28.72 16.94
CA ASN A 171 -6.50 -28.11 17.02
C ASN A 171 -5.77 -28.42 15.71
N HIS A 172 -5.72 -27.46 14.79
CA HIS A 172 -5.16 -27.66 13.46
C HIS A 172 -3.69 -27.25 13.40
N CYS A 173 -3.37 -26.06 13.87
CA CYS A 173 -1.98 -25.61 13.98
C CYS A 173 -1.84 -24.48 14.98
N HIS A 174 -0.59 -24.17 15.36
CA HIS A 174 -0.30 -22.94 16.09
C HIS A 174 0.91 -22.24 15.50
N ILE A 175 0.93 -20.93 15.63
CA ILE A 175 2.04 -20.07 15.22
C ILE A 175 2.69 -19.54 16.49
N ASP A 176 4.00 -19.71 16.59
CA ASP A 176 4.81 -19.11 17.64
C ASP A 176 5.56 -17.91 17.06
N ASN A 177 5.35 -16.73 17.64
CA ASN A 177 6.06 -15.51 17.30
C ASN A 177 7.04 -15.17 18.43
N VAL A 178 8.32 -15.49 18.24
CA VAL A 178 9.39 -15.18 19.18
C VAL A 178 10.22 -14.02 18.64
N GLN A 179 10.00 -12.81 19.15
CA GLN A 179 10.74 -11.60 18.78
C GLN A 179 10.79 -11.32 17.25
N GLY A 180 9.71 -11.65 16.52
CA GLY A 180 9.62 -11.47 15.07
C GLY A 180 10.03 -12.70 14.25
N GLU A 181 10.53 -13.75 14.88
CA GLU A 181 10.68 -15.06 14.24
C GLU A 181 9.36 -15.83 14.33
N ILE A 182 8.74 -16.09 13.17
CA ILE A 182 7.46 -16.79 13.08
C ILE A 182 7.70 -18.25 12.71
N ILE A 183 7.19 -19.15 13.54
CA ILE A 183 7.29 -20.59 13.33
C ILE A 183 5.88 -21.19 13.32
N LEU A 184 5.54 -21.90 12.24
CA LEU A 184 4.28 -22.63 12.15
C LEU A 184 4.48 -24.06 12.63
N HIS A 185 3.66 -24.48 13.59
CA HIS A 185 3.63 -25.81 14.18
C HIS A 185 2.34 -26.53 13.76
N PRO A 186 2.39 -27.49 12.81
CA PRO A 186 1.24 -28.29 12.46
C PRO A 186 0.96 -29.34 13.54
N GLU A 187 -0.32 -29.57 13.87
CA GLU A 187 -0.70 -30.68 14.74
C GLU A 187 -0.69 -32.03 13.97
N PRO A 188 -0.46 -33.17 14.65
CA PRO A 188 -0.47 -34.47 14.00
C PRO A 188 -1.80 -34.76 13.30
N GLY A 189 -1.75 -34.94 11.98
CA GLY A 189 -2.94 -35.18 11.14
C GLY A 189 -3.55 -33.92 10.52
N ALA A 190 -3.06 -32.73 10.86
CA ALA A 190 -3.49 -31.48 10.22
C ALA A 190 -2.81 -31.27 8.87
N LEU A 191 -3.59 -30.87 7.85
CA LEU A 191 -3.07 -30.54 6.53
C LEU A 191 -2.64 -29.07 6.46
N CYS A 192 -1.40 -28.77 6.83
CA CYS A 192 -0.81 -27.44 6.66
C CYS A 192 0.10 -27.40 5.41
N ARG A 193 0.01 -26.33 4.60
CA ARG A 193 0.86 -26.12 3.42
C ARG A 193 1.56 -24.77 3.48
N ILE A 194 2.86 -24.74 3.22
CA ILE A 194 3.66 -23.52 3.02
C ILE A 194 4.25 -23.57 1.62
N ASN A 195 3.99 -22.56 0.77
CA ASN A 195 4.47 -22.50 -0.62
C ASN A 195 4.20 -23.82 -1.38
N ASP A 196 2.95 -24.28 -1.32
CA ASP A 196 2.45 -25.54 -1.88
C ASP A 196 3.00 -26.85 -1.28
N GLN A 197 3.95 -26.80 -0.36
CA GLN A 197 4.51 -27.98 0.29
C GLN A 197 3.77 -28.31 1.58
N VAL A 198 3.31 -29.56 1.71
CA VAL A 198 2.74 -30.07 2.96
C VAL A 198 3.82 -30.13 4.03
N ILE A 199 3.51 -29.61 5.21
CA ILE A 199 4.41 -29.65 6.36
C ILE A 199 3.84 -30.58 7.44
N THR A 200 4.71 -31.39 8.02
CA THR A 200 4.39 -32.27 9.16
C THR A 200 5.25 -31.97 10.39
N GLN A 201 6.23 -31.07 10.24
CA GLN A 201 7.13 -30.63 11.30
C GLN A 201 7.12 -29.11 11.40
N PRO A 202 7.49 -28.54 12.57
CA PRO A 202 7.60 -27.11 12.73
C PRO A 202 8.49 -26.46 11.68
N ARG A 203 7.99 -25.42 11.02
CA ARG A 203 8.72 -24.74 9.94
C ARG A 203 8.68 -23.24 10.13
N LYS A 204 9.84 -22.61 10.04
CA LYS A 204 9.99 -21.15 10.04
C LYS A 204 9.34 -20.57 8.78
N LEU A 205 8.51 -19.54 8.96
CA LEU A 205 7.94 -18.77 7.88
C LEU A 205 8.95 -17.69 7.47
N ASN A 206 9.31 -17.68 6.19
CA ASN A 206 10.16 -16.65 5.61
C ASN A 206 9.29 -15.69 4.80
N GLN A 207 9.50 -14.39 4.98
CA GLN A 207 8.83 -13.32 4.24
C GLN A 207 9.37 -13.20 2.81
#